data_AF-A0A7S2EWD6-F1
#
_entry.id   AF-A0A7S2EWD6-F1
#
_cell.length_a   1.000
_cell.length_b   1.000
_cell.length_c   1.000
_cell.angle_alpha   90.00
_cell.angle_beta   90.00
_cell.angle_gamma   90.00
#
_symmetry.space_group_name_H-M   'P 1'
#
loop_
_entity.id
_entity.type
_entity.pdbx_description
1 polymer ?
#
loop_
_entity_poly.entity_id
_entity_poly.type
_entity_poly.pdbx_seq_one_letter_code
_entity_poly.pdbx_strand_id
1 'polypeptide(L)'
;FQATVAAAVACLSAWCSYESFRRALMFIIIWDMASIPMTLFLGNNRLRIHVAQYADRVKEVTMVIFGEAIFSVTLKHRVDAEGGLDYYVALFLTLWLIYSLALHDHHITPSPDDHALRRSVPASLAWIYTVYFKQMMLLGTSIGIKRLHFLIWSNHHSVDLDTQNLLLWGLSLTLLSIVAIRSYSFGWGRHPSPHDPPKLAAIKRFWWASMFLLSLIPLLVNLMDSVFTPLDAIPFLSTLGVIMVAIIIVEAVLSNIVGNWSKNLNVNERCKLYVHTNSNNGRQGEGYRSIQM
;
A
#
# COMPACT_ATOMS: atom_id res chain seq x y z
N PHE A 1 -13.45 18.49 -10.82
CA PHE A 1 -13.09 17.08 -11.08
C PHE A 1 -13.37 16.17 -9.89
N GLN A 2 -12.86 16.44 -8.67
CA GLN A 2 -13.14 15.60 -7.49
C GLN A 2 -14.63 15.54 -7.10
N ALA A 3 -15.31 16.70 -7.05
CA ALA A 3 -16.76 16.74 -6.77
C ALA A 3 -17.59 16.01 -7.84
N THR A 4 -17.17 16.06 -9.11
CA THR A 4 -17.84 15.40 -10.22
C THR A 4 -17.64 13.89 -10.24
N VAL A 5 -16.45 13.37 -9.87
CA VAL A 5 -16.22 11.92 -9.77
C VAL A 5 -16.94 11.34 -8.55
N ALA A 6 -16.86 12.01 -7.39
CA ALA A 6 -17.59 11.58 -6.19
C ALA A 6 -19.11 11.60 -6.41
N ALA A 7 -19.65 12.65 -7.04
CA ALA A 7 -21.07 12.72 -7.39
C ALA A 7 -21.47 11.67 -8.44
N ALA A 8 -20.62 11.39 -9.44
CA ALA A 8 -20.86 10.35 -10.42
C ALA A 8 -20.85 8.95 -9.79
N VAL A 9 -19.89 8.66 -8.90
CA VAL A 9 -19.80 7.39 -8.16
C VAL A 9 -21.00 7.23 -7.21
N ALA A 10 -21.41 8.29 -6.51
CA ALA A 10 -22.59 8.28 -5.65
C ALA A 10 -23.88 8.07 -6.46
N CYS A 11 -24.08 8.79 -7.57
CA CYS A 11 -25.22 8.59 -8.47
C CYS A 11 -25.24 7.18 -9.10
N LEU A 12 -24.08 6.67 -9.53
CA LEU A 12 -23.96 5.32 -10.06
C LEU A 12 -24.27 4.27 -8.99
N SER A 13 -23.82 4.44 -7.74
CA SER A 13 -24.13 3.52 -6.65
C SER A 13 -25.61 3.50 -6.26
N ALA A 14 -26.32 4.62 -6.46
CA ALA A 14 -27.72 4.75 -6.10
C ALA A 14 -28.70 4.24 -7.18
N TRP A 15 -28.27 4.15 -8.44
CA TRP A 15 -29.16 3.87 -9.59
C TRP A 15 -28.81 2.61 -10.40
N CYS A 16 -27.66 1.97 -10.15
CA CYS A 16 -27.23 0.81 -10.92
C CYS A 16 -27.31 -0.50 -10.12
N SER A 17 -27.69 -1.57 -10.82
CA SER A 17 -27.39 -2.94 -10.39
C SER A 17 -25.90 -3.04 -10.00
N TYR A 18 -25.61 -3.80 -8.94
CA TYR A 18 -24.25 -4.05 -8.43
C TYR A 18 -23.24 -4.36 -9.55
N GLU A 19 -23.68 -5.12 -10.56
CA GLU A 19 -22.84 -5.50 -11.68
C GLU A 19 -22.49 -4.31 -12.59
N SER A 20 -23.41 -3.37 -12.75
CA SER A 20 -23.21 -2.12 -13.49
C SER A 20 -22.28 -1.16 -12.75
N PHE A 21 -22.37 -1.08 -11.42
CA PHE A 21 -21.41 -0.30 -10.60
C PHE A 21 -19.99 -0.86 -10.76
N ARG A 22 -19.82 -2.19 -10.70
CA ARG A 22 -18.53 -2.85 -10.90
C ARG A 22 -17.95 -2.59 -12.28
N ARG A 23 -18.78 -2.70 -13.34
CA ARG A 23 -18.38 -2.39 -14.72
C ARG A 23 -17.96 -0.93 -14.87
N ALA A 24 -18.71 -0.01 -14.26
CA ALA A 24 -18.38 1.41 -14.26
C ALA A 24 -17.05 1.68 -13.54
N LEU A 25 -16.81 1.06 -12.39
CA LEU A 25 -15.54 1.18 -11.67
C LEU A 25 -14.37 0.64 -12.49
N MET A 26 -14.51 -0.53 -13.12
CA MET A 26 -13.48 -1.06 -14.02
C MET A 26 -13.24 -0.13 -15.20
N PHE A 27 -14.29 0.42 -15.80
CA PHE A 27 -14.18 1.39 -16.88
C PHE A 27 -13.45 2.66 -16.44
N ILE A 28 -13.76 3.21 -15.26
CA ILE A 28 -13.08 4.38 -14.69
C ILE A 28 -11.59 4.07 -14.50
N ILE A 29 -11.25 2.90 -13.97
CA ILE A 29 -9.85 2.53 -13.75
C ILE A 29 -9.12 2.34 -15.09
N ILE A 30 -9.74 1.67 -16.08
CA ILE A 30 -9.15 1.50 -17.43
C ILE A 30 -8.99 2.85 -18.13
N TRP A 31 -9.98 3.74 -18.01
CA TRP A 31 -9.93 5.09 -18.55
C TRP A 31 -8.80 5.90 -17.93
N ASP A 32 -8.67 5.85 -16.60
CA ASP A 32 -7.61 6.53 -15.87
C ASP A 32 -6.23 5.96 -16.28
N MET A 33 -6.12 4.63 -16.43
CA MET A 33 -4.93 3.96 -16.97
C MET A 33 -4.54 4.44 -18.38
N ALA A 34 -5.51 4.68 -19.26
CA ALA A 34 -5.26 5.16 -20.61
C ALA A 34 -4.93 6.66 -20.64
N SER A 35 -5.54 7.44 -19.75
CA SER A 35 -5.39 8.90 -19.73
C SER A 35 -4.03 9.36 -19.22
N ILE A 36 -3.42 8.65 -18.27
CA ILE A 36 -2.15 9.09 -17.66
C ILE A 36 -0.96 9.04 -18.64
N PRO A 37 -0.71 7.94 -19.37
CA PRO A 37 0.32 7.91 -20.42
C PRO A 37 0.08 9.02 -21.44
N MET A 38 -1.18 9.26 -21.83
CA MET A 38 -1.55 10.33 -22.74
C MET A 38 -1.13 11.71 -22.20
N THR A 39 -1.37 12.01 -20.92
CA THR A 39 -0.94 13.27 -20.30
C THR A 39 0.59 13.40 -20.19
N LEU A 40 1.32 12.29 -19.99
CA LEU A 40 2.78 12.29 -19.96
C LEU A 40 3.39 12.46 -21.36
N PHE A 41 2.78 11.87 -22.39
CA PHE A 41 3.22 11.98 -23.79
C PHE A 41 2.87 13.33 -24.41
N LEU A 42 1.80 13.99 -23.99
CA LEU A 42 1.43 15.36 -24.42
C LEU A 42 2.31 16.44 -23.76
N GLY A 43 3.51 16.08 -23.32
CA GLY A 43 4.44 16.79 -22.44
C GLY A 43 4.96 18.16 -22.88
N ASN A 44 4.31 18.87 -23.81
CA ASN A 44 4.59 20.28 -24.09
C ASN A 44 3.76 21.27 -23.26
N ASN A 45 2.70 20.83 -22.57
CA ASN A 45 1.85 21.72 -21.77
C ASN A 45 1.91 21.40 -20.26
N ARG A 46 2.90 22.01 -19.59
CA ARG A 46 3.03 22.56 -18.22
C ARG A 46 2.06 22.20 -17.05
N LEU A 47 1.19 21.21 -17.11
CA LEU A 47 0.40 20.79 -15.95
C LEU A 47 1.30 19.97 -15.02
N ARG A 48 1.94 20.68 -14.08
CA ARG A 48 2.70 20.05 -12.98
C ARG A 48 1.73 19.24 -12.12
N ILE A 49 1.71 17.93 -12.29
CA ILE A 49 0.97 17.03 -11.40
C ILE A 49 1.60 17.14 -10.01
N HIS A 50 0.85 17.68 -9.05
CA HIS A 50 1.31 17.75 -7.68
C HIS A 50 1.24 16.35 -7.07
N VAL A 51 2.40 15.77 -6.72
CA VAL A 51 2.52 14.41 -6.18
C VAL A 51 1.55 14.17 -5.01
N ALA A 52 1.42 15.14 -4.09
CA ALA A 52 0.52 15.01 -2.95
C ALA A 52 -0.96 14.87 -3.38
N GLN A 53 -1.40 15.67 -4.36
CA GLN A 53 -2.78 15.60 -4.85
C GLN A 53 -3.06 14.26 -5.52
N TYR A 54 -2.10 13.70 -6.26
CA TYR A 54 -2.26 12.40 -6.88
C TYR A 54 -2.29 11.28 -5.82
N ALA A 55 -1.40 11.33 -4.84
CA ALA A 55 -1.39 10.38 -3.73
C ALA A 55 -2.72 10.40 -2.96
N ASP A 56 -3.30 11.58 -2.72
CA ASP A 56 -4.58 11.71 -2.03
C ASP A 56 -5.74 11.11 -2.85
N ARG A 57 -5.76 11.29 -4.18
CA ARG A 57 -6.74 10.62 -5.05
C ARG A 57 -6.63 9.10 -5.00
N VAL A 58 -5.42 8.56 -4.99
CA VAL A 58 -5.21 7.11 -4.90
C VAL A 58 -5.74 6.57 -3.57
N LYS A 59 -5.54 7.30 -2.46
CA LYS A 59 -6.10 6.97 -1.15
C LYS A 59 -7.62 7.00 -1.17
N GLU A 60 -8.22 8.05 -1.76
CA GLU A 60 -9.68 8.16 -1.94
C GLU A 60 -10.25 6.94 -2.67
N VAL A 61 -9.64 6.53 -3.78
CA VAL A 61 -10.08 5.34 -4.55
C VAL A 61 -9.95 4.06 -3.71
N THR A 62 -8.84 3.88 -3.00
CA THR A 62 -8.65 2.71 -2.12
C THR A 62 -9.70 2.69 -0.99
N MET A 63 -10.01 3.85 -0.38
CA MET A 63 -11.08 3.96 0.62
C MET A 63 -12.45 3.64 0.04
N VAL A 64 -12.75 4.04 -1.19
CA VAL A 64 -14.01 3.70 -1.86
C VAL A 64 -14.12 2.18 -2.07
N ILE A 65 -13.04 1.52 -2.51
CA ILE A 65 -13.03 0.05 -2.71
C ILE A 65 -13.29 -0.67 -1.38
N PHE A 66 -12.61 -0.25 -0.30
CA PHE A 66 -12.83 -0.82 1.03
C PHE A 66 -14.22 -0.54 1.58
N GLY A 67 -14.71 0.70 1.43
CA GLY A 67 -16.06 1.07 1.84
C GLY A 67 -17.10 0.24 1.12
N GLU A 68 -16.94 0.01 -0.18
CA GLU A 68 -17.83 -0.82 -0.98
C GLU A 68 -17.87 -2.28 -0.48
N ALA A 69 -16.72 -2.87 -0.14
CA ALA A 69 -16.67 -4.19 0.49
C ALA A 69 -17.48 -4.24 1.79
N ILE A 70 -17.33 -3.26 2.67
CA ILE A 70 -18.03 -3.20 3.96
C ILE A 70 -19.54 -2.93 3.77
N PHE A 71 -19.91 -1.98 2.90
CA PHE A 71 -21.31 -1.63 2.64
C PHE A 71 -22.07 -2.80 2.00
N SER A 72 -21.45 -3.50 1.06
CA SER A 72 -22.09 -4.66 0.43
C SER A 72 -22.39 -5.80 1.43
N VAL A 73 -21.50 -5.99 2.41
CA VAL A 73 -21.68 -6.98 3.47
C VAL A 73 -22.76 -6.55 4.47
N THR A 74 -22.80 -5.27 4.82
CA THR A 74 -23.73 -4.74 5.82
C THR A 74 -25.16 -4.56 5.30
N LEU A 75 -25.32 -4.11 4.04
CA LEU A 75 -26.64 -3.85 3.46
C LEU A 75 -27.44 -5.14 3.20
N LYS A 76 -26.77 -6.20 2.72
CA LYS A 76 -27.45 -7.46 2.38
C LYS A 76 -28.02 -8.16 3.62
N HIS A 77 -27.36 -8.00 4.78
CA HIS A 77 -27.83 -8.57 6.03
C HIS A 77 -29.19 -8.02 6.50
N ARG A 78 -29.51 -6.76 6.19
CA ARG A 78 -30.74 -6.10 6.67
C ARG A 78 -32.02 -6.68 6.07
N VAL A 79 -31.93 -7.43 4.97
CA VAL A 79 -33.09 -7.92 4.22
C VAL A 79 -33.55 -9.31 4.69
N ASP A 80 -32.64 -10.14 5.21
CA ASP A 80 -32.87 -11.60 5.37
C ASP A 80 -33.02 -12.13 6.82
N ALA A 81 -33.17 -11.24 7.83
CA ALA A 81 -33.50 -11.56 9.23
C ALA A 81 -32.45 -12.34 10.10
N GLU A 82 -32.50 -12.07 11.41
CA GLU A 82 -31.75 -12.66 12.54
C GLU A 82 -30.23 -12.88 12.35
N GLY A 83 -29.45 -11.79 12.40
CA GLY A 83 -28.00 -11.88 12.54
C GLY A 83 -27.57 -12.52 13.85
N GLY A 84 -27.20 -13.80 13.80
CA GLY A 84 -26.49 -14.49 14.88
C GLY A 84 -25.12 -13.85 15.18
N LEU A 85 -24.52 -14.24 16.30
CA LEU A 85 -23.21 -13.75 16.76
C LEU A 85 -22.11 -13.86 15.66
N ASP A 86 -22.18 -14.91 14.84
CA ASP A 86 -21.29 -15.19 13.72
C ASP A 86 -21.21 -14.04 12.71
N TYR A 87 -22.31 -13.34 12.46
CA TYR A 87 -22.34 -12.17 11.58
C TYR A 87 -21.47 -11.03 12.13
N TYR A 88 -21.66 -10.68 13.40
CA TYR A 88 -20.93 -9.59 14.03
C TYR A 88 -19.45 -9.92 14.15
N VAL A 89 -19.11 -11.18 14.43
CA VAL A 89 -17.73 -11.65 14.44
C VAL A 89 -17.12 -11.53 13.04
N ALA A 90 -17.78 -12.03 12.00
CA ALA A 90 -17.30 -11.95 10.63
C ALA A 90 -17.12 -10.49 10.15
N LEU A 91 -18.05 -9.61 10.51
CA LEU A 91 -17.99 -8.19 10.20
C LEU A 91 -16.79 -7.53 10.91
N PHE A 92 -16.61 -7.80 12.21
CA PHE A 92 -15.47 -7.32 12.97
C PHE A 92 -14.14 -7.79 12.36
N LEU A 93 -14.00 -9.07 12.04
CA LEU A 93 -12.80 -9.63 11.42
C LEU A 93 -12.52 -9.02 10.04
N THR A 94 -13.56 -8.72 9.27
CA THR A 94 -13.44 -8.05 7.97
C THR A 94 -12.95 -6.61 8.12
N LEU A 95 -13.54 -5.86 9.06
CA LEU A 95 -13.08 -4.51 9.39
C LEU A 95 -11.63 -4.52 9.85
N TRP A 96 -11.26 -5.51 10.67
CA TRP A 96 -9.90 -5.70 11.12
C TRP A 96 -8.93 -5.99 9.97
N LEU A 97 -9.29 -6.87 9.04
CA LEU A 97 -8.51 -7.17 7.84
C LEU A 97 -8.30 -5.93 6.96
N ILE A 98 -9.39 -5.21 6.66
CA ILE A 98 -9.38 -3.99 5.84
C ILE A 98 -8.54 -2.89 6.49
N TYR A 99 -8.73 -2.66 7.80
CA TYR A 99 -7.96 -1.67 8.53
C TYR A 99 -6.46 -1.99 8.55
N SER A 100 -6.12 -3.26 8.72
CA SER A 100 -4.74 -3.75 8.64
C SER A 100 -4.14 -3.45 7.27
N LEU A 101 -4.86 -3.74 6.20
CA LEU A 101 -4.39 -3.47 4.84
C LEU A 101 -4.23 -1.98 4.54
N ALA A 102 -5.14 -1.14 5.04
CA ALA A 102 -5.04 0.32 4.94
C ALA A 102 -3.83 0.87 5.71
N LEU A 103 -3.58 0.36 6.93
CA LEU A 103 -2.40 0.72 7.72
C LEU A 103 -1.11 0.30 7.00
N HIS A 104 -1.09 -0.92 6.45
CA HIS A 104 0.02 -1.40 5.65
C HIS A 104 0.27 -0.51 4.43
N ASP A 105 -0.76 -0.03 3.72
CA ASP A 105 -0.58 0.85 2.56
C ASP A 105 -0.04 2.25 2.95
N HIS A 106 -0.50 2.82 4.07
CA HIS A 106 -0.26 4.23 4.39
C HIS A 106 0.81 4.53 5.45
N HIS A 107 1.32 3.54 6.18
CA HIS A 107 2.26 3.82 7.28
C HIS A 107 3.67 4.27 6.82
N ILE A 108 4.08 3.96 5.58
CA ILE A 108 5.33 4.45 4.99
C ILE A 108 5.00 5.27 3.75
N THR A 109 5.23 6.58 3.86
CA THR A 109 5.14 7.52 2.73
C THR A 109 6.53 8.01 2.34
N PRO A 110 6.93 7.92 1.06
CA PRO A 110 8.20 8.48 0.60
C PRO A 110 8.20 10.00 0.77
N SER A 111 9.41 10.58 0.92
CA SER A 111 9.56 12.03 0.84
C SER A 111 9.13 12.52 -0.55
N PRO A 112 8.65 13.77 -0.71
CA PRO A 112 8.27 14.30 -2.02
C PRO A 112 9.41 14.25 -3.05
N ASP A 113 10.66 14.34 -2.61
CA ASP A 113 11.85 14.35 -3.46
C ASP A 113 12.26 12.94 -3.89
N ASP A 114 11.96 11.93 -3.06
CA ASP A 114 12.14 10.51 -3.37
C ASP A 114 10.92 9.89 -4.07
N HIS A 115 9.99 10.68 -4.62
CA HIS A 115 8.82 10.11 -5.27
C HIS A 115 9.13 9.64 -6.70
N ALA A 116 8.63 8.46 -7.09
CA ALA A 116 8.85 7.87 -8.42
C ALA A 116 8.51 8.84 -9.57
N LEU A 117 7.40 9.58 -9.41
CA LEU A 117 6.91 10.61 -10.35
C LEU A 117 7.94 11.71 -10.68
N ARG A 118 8.86 12.02 -9.77
CA ARG A 118 9.91 13.04 -9.97
C ARG A 118 11.23 12.44 -10.49
N ARG A 119 11.37 11.11 -10.43
CA ARG A 119 12.64 10.43 -10.67
C ARG A 119 12.94 10.28 -12.16
N SER A 120 12.05 9.60 -12.89
CA SER A 120 12.21 9.34 -14.32
C SER A 120 10.88 8.88 -14.92
N VAL A 121 10.66 9.17 -16.21
CA VAL A 121 9.43 8.79 -16.92
C VAL A 121 9.12 7.28 -16.81
N PRO A 122 10.10 6.35 -17.00
CA PRO A 122 9.82 4.92 -16.85
C PRO A 122 9.43 4.52 -15.42
N ALA A 123 10.07 5.11 -14.40
CA ALA A 123 9.73 4.81 -13.01
C ALA A 123 8.34 5.35 -12.64
N SER A 124 7.98 6.53 -13.16
CA SER A 124 6.63 7.09 -13.04
C SER A 124 5.60 6.16 -13.64
N LEU A 125 5.82 5.72 -14.89
CA LEU A 125 4.90 4.80 -15.58
C LEU A 125 4.76 3.48 -14.81
N ALA A 126 5.87 2.84 -14.44
CA ALA A 126 5.84 1.60 -13.67
C ALA A 126 5.06 1.75 -12.35
N TRP A 127 5.34 2.82 -11.60
CA TRP A 127 4.63 3.12 -10.36
C TRP A 127 3.13 3.31 -10.58
N ILE A 128 2.73 4.06 -11.62
CA ILE A 128 1.32 4.28 -11.98
C ILE A 128 0.63 2.94 -12.30
N TYR A 129 1.23 2.12 -13.16
CA TYR A 129 0.67 0.80 -13.53
C TYR A 129 0.53 -0.11 -12.31
N THR A 130 1.52 -0.13 -11.42
CA THR A 130 1.46 -0.94 -10.19
C THR A 130 0.39 -0.44 -9.22
N VAL A 131 0.18 0.87 -9.10
CA VAL A 131 -0.94 1.42 -8.32
C VAL A 131 -2.28 0.93 -8.87
N TYR A 132 -2.47 0.95 -10.19
CA TYR A 132 -3.71 0.44 -10.78
C TYR A 132 -3.89 -1.06 -10.60
N PHE A 133 -2.83 -1.83 -10.82
CA PHE A 133 -2.84 -3.27 -10.57
C PHE A 133 -3.19 -3.57 -9.10
N LYS A 134 -2.64 -2.81 -8.14
CA LYS A 134 -3.04 -2.88 -6.72
C LYS A 134 -4.55 -2.67 -6.55
N GLN A 135 -5.14 -1.64 -7.15
CA GLN A 135 -6.58 -1.39 -7.03
C GLN A 135 -7.43 -2.55 -7.60
N MET A 136 -6.98 -3.17 -8.70
CA MET A 136 -7.64 -4.35 -9.27
C MET A 136 -7.57 -5.56 -8.33
N MET A 137 -6.43 -5.79 -7.68
CA MET A 137 -6.27 -6.88 -6.70
C MET A 137 -7.09 -6.63 -5.43
N LEU A 138 -7.19 -5.37 -4.99
CA LEU A 138 -8.07 -4.97 -3.89
C LEU A 138 -9.55 -5.21 -4.21
N LEU A 139 -9.97 -4.98 -5.45
CA LEU A 139 -11.32 -5.31 -5.90
C LEU A 139 -11.57 -6.82 -5.90
N GLY A 140 -10.61 -7.61 -6.39
CA GLY A 140 -10.68 -9.08 -6.32
C GLY A 140 -10.81 -9.57 -4.88
N THR A 141 -10.00 -9.02 -3.98
CA THR A 141 -10.07 -9.31 -2.53
C THR A 141 -11.43 -8.95 -1.95
N SER A 142 -11.99 -7.80 -2.34
CA SER A 142 -13.31 -7.33 -1.90
C SER A 142 -14.44 -8.27 -2.37
N ILE A 143 -14.33 -8.84 -3.58
CA ILE A 143 -15.26 -9.88 -4.06
C ILE A 143 -15.11 -11.15 -3.22
N GLY A 144 -13.87 -11.55 -2.89
CA GLY A 144 -13.60 -12.68 -2.00
C GLY A 144 -14.25 -12.52 -0.62
N ILE A 145 -14.13 -11.33 -0.01
CA ILE A 145 -14.76 -11.02 1.28
C ILE A 145 -16.29 -11.19 1.19
N LYS A 146 -16.92 -10.69 0.13
CA LYS A 146 -18.37 -10.83 -0.06
C LYS A 146 -18.82 -12.27 -0.21
N ARG A 147 -18.07 -13.06 -0.99
CA ARG A 147 -18.35 -14.50 -1.14
C ARG A 147 -18.21 -15.22 0.19
N LEU A 148 -17.18 -14.88 0.98
CA LEU A 148 -16.98 -15.47 2.29
C LEU A 148 -18.13 -15.15 3.25
N HIS A 149 -18.60 -13.90 3.29
CA HIS A 149 -19.78 -13.53 4.06
C HIS A 149 -21.04 -14.24 3.59
N PHE A 150 -21.21 -14.41 2.28
CA PHE A 150 -22.30 -15.18 1.72
C PHE A 150 -22.30 -16.64 2.18
N LEU A 151 -21.12 -17.28 2.27
CA LEU A 151 -20.98 -18.64 2.80
C LEU A 151 -21.36 -18.71 4.29
N ILE A 152 -20.88 -17.75 5.09
CA ILE A 152 -21.21 -17.63 6.51
C ILE A 152 -22.74 -17.51 6.71
N TRP A 153 -23.40 -16.65 5.92
CA TRP A 153 -24.86 -16.49 6.00
C TRP A 153 -25.65 -17.71 5.52
N SER A 154 -25.14 -18.39 4.51
CA SER A 154 -25.78 -19.59 3.96
C SER A 154 -25.53 -20.83 4.83
N ASN A 155 -24.96 -20.67 6.04
CA ASN A 155 -24.53 -21.74 6.93
C ASN A 155 -23.64 -22.79 6.24
N HIS A 156 -22.88 -22.36 5.22
CA HIS A 156 -21.87 -23.19 4.59
C HIS A 156 -20.58 -23.05 5.39
N HIS A 157 -20.19 -24.10 6.10
CA HIS A 157 -19.07 -24.04 7.02
C HIS A 157 -17.71 -23.95 6.29
N SER A 158 -17.52 -24.73 5.22
CA SER A 158 -16.27 -24.78 4.47
C SER A 158 -16.14 -23.64 3.45
N VAL A 159 -14.96 -23.01 3.42
CA VAL A 159 -14.60 -22.04 2.37
C VAL A 159 -14.38 -22.76 1.03
N ASP A 160 -15.02 -22.30 -0.03
CA ASP A 160 -14.79 -22.82 -1.37
C ASP A 160 -13.42 -22.37 -1.93
N LEU A 161 -12.81 -23.22 -2.76
CA LEU A 161 -11.47 -23.00 -3.30
C LEU A 161 -11.35 -21.67 -4.08
N ASP A 162 -12.40 -21.24 -4.78
CA ASP A 162 -12.35 -19.97 -5.51
C ASP A 162 -12.33 -18.78 -4.56
N THR A 163 -13.14 -18.80 -3.49
CA THR A 163 -13.16 -17.77 -2.45
C THR A 163 -11.81 -17.69 -1.74
N GLN A 164 -11.25 -18.85 -1.38
CA GLN A 164 -9.91 -18.96 -0.79
C GLN A 164 -8.85 -18.37 -1.72
N ASN A 165 -8.84 -18.77 -3.00
CA ASN A 165 -7.90 -18.27 -3.99
C ASN A 165 -8.04 -16.75 -4.18
N LEU A 166 -9.26 -16.23 -4.32
CA LEU A 166 -9.51 -14.79 -4.47
C LEU A 166 -8.94 -13.98 -3.30
N LEU A 167 -9.11 -14.47 -2.07
CA LEU A 167 -8.63 -13.80 -0.88
C LEU A 167 -7.11 -13.89 -0.75
N LEU A 168 -6.52 -15.08 -0.86
CA LEU A 168 -5.09 -15.29 -0.62
C LEU A 168 -4.23 -14.73 -1.75
N TRP A 169 -4.59 -14.97 -3.02
CA TRP A 169 -3.91 -14.33 -4.15
C TRP A 169 -4.13 -12.83 -4.17
N GLY A 170 -5.37 -12.37 -3.94
CA GLY A 170 -5.71 -10.96 -3.91
C GLY A 170 -4.91 -10.20 -2.85
N LEU A 171 -4.82 -10.73 -1.62
CA LEU A 171 -4.01 -10.17 -0.54
C LEU A 171 -2.52 -10.18 -0.87
N SER A 172 -1.98 -11.32 -1.31
CA SER A 172 -0.54 -11.43 -1.61
C SER A 172 -0.12 -10.49 -2.73
N LEU A 173 -0.88 -10.43 -3.83
CA LEU A 173 -0.59 -9.54 -4.96
C LEU A 173 -0.78 -8.07 -4.58
N THR A 174 -1.72 -7.75 -3.69
CA THR A 174 -1.87 -6.39 -3.14
C THR A 174 -0.63 -6.00 -2.32
N LEU A 175 -0.20 -6.86 -1.38
CA LEU A 175 0.99 -6.63 -0.56
C LEU A 175 2.24 -6.48 -1.43
N LEU A 176 2.41 -7.36 -2.42
CA LEU A 176 3.53 -7.31 -3.35
C LEU A 176 3.51 -6.00 -4.18
N SER A 177 2.32 -5.55 -4.58
CA SER A 177 2.16 -4.27 -5.26
C SER A 177 2.56 -3.09 -4.36
N ILE A 178 2.21 -3.13 -3.07
CA ILE A 178 2.63 -2.09 -2.10
C ILE A 178 4.16 -2.07 -1.99
N VAL A 179 4.82 -3.24 -1.88
CA VAL A 179 6.28 -3.34 -1.86
C VAL A 179 6.86 -2.75 -3.15
N ALA A 180 6.35 -3.11 -4.32
CA ALA A 180 6.81 -2.60 -5.61
C ALA A 180 6.62 -1.07 -5.75
N ILE A 181 5.47 -0.53 -5.37
CA ILE A 181 5.18 0.92 -5.34
C ILE A 181 6.23 1.65 -4.49
N ARG A 182 6.57 1.10 -3.32
CA ARG A 182 7.62 1.65 -2.47
C ARG A 182 8.99 1.52 -3.10
N SER A 183 9.31 0.39 -3.71
CA SER A 183 10.60 0.18 -4.40
C SER A 183 10.79 1.16 -5.56
N TYR A 184 9.73 1.49 -6.31
CA TYR A 184 9.82 2.51 -7.35
C TYR A 184 10.03 3.91 -6.78
N SER A 185 9.41 4.21 -5.63
CA SER A 185 9.52 5.50 -4.96
C SER A 185 10.91 5.69 -4.35
N PHE A 186 11.26 4.93 -3.31
CA PHE A 186 12.59 4.97 -2.65
C PHE A 186 13.77 4.63 -3.58
N GLY A 187 13.45 4.14 -4.77
CA GLY A 187 14.37 3.95 -5.85
C GLY A 187 15.02 2.58 -5.77
N TRP A 188 14.56 1.68 -6.63
CA TRP A 188 15.15 0.36 -6.84
C TRP A 188 16.68 0.50 -6.99
N GLY A 189 17.42 -0.01 -6.01
CA GLY A 189 18.89 0.03 -5.98
C GLY A 189 19.56 1.35 -5.57
N ARG A 190 18.81 2.43 -5.26
CA ARG A 190 19.36 3.65 -4.63
C ARG A 190 19.33 3.60 -3.11
N HIS A 191 18.48 2.76 -2.55
CA HIS A 191 18.52 2.37 -1.16
C HIS A 191 18.73 0.85 -1.09
N PRO A 192 19.93 0.40 -0.69
CA PRO A 192 21.02 1.20 -0.12
C PRO A 192 21.76 2.08 -1.14
N SER A 193 22.18 3.27 -0.69
CA SER A 193 22.99 4.21 -1.48
C SER A 193 24.36 3.58 -1.72
N PRO A 194 25.00 3.80 -2.88
CA PRO A 194 26.39 3.37 -3.10
C PRO A 194 27.36 3.99 -2.07
N HIS A 195 26.96 5.08 -1.42
CA HIS A 195 27.72 5.74 -0.36
C HIS A 195 27.32 5.28 1.06
N ASP A 196 26.30 4.42 1.21
CA ASP A 196 25.93 3.90 2.52
C ASP A 196 27.07 3.02 3.07
N PRO A 197 27.39 3.10 4.37
CA PRO A 197 28.35 2.20 4.98
C PRO A 197 27.86 0.74 4.86
N PRO A 198 28.76 -0.24 4.71
CA PRO A 198 28.40 -1.63 4.36
C PRO A 198 27.38 -2.26 5.32
N LYS A 199 27.45 -1.88 6.62
CA LYS A 199 26.49 -2.33 7.64
C LYS A 199 25.07 -1.79 7.39
N LEU A 200 24.92 -0.50 7.09
CA LEU A 200 23.61 0.10 6.77
C LEU A 200 23.07 -0.48 5.47
N ALA A 201 23.95 -0.72 4.49
CA ALA A 201 23.57 -1.31 3.22
C ALA A 201 22.99 -2.72 3.39
N ALA A 202 23.62 -3.55 4.22
CA ALA A 202 23.12 -4.89 4.54
C ALA A 202 21.75 -4.84 5.24
N ILE A 203 21.56 -3.93 6.22
CA ILE A 203 20.29 -3.77 6.94
C ILE A 203 19.16 -3.35 5.97
N LYS A 204 19.42 -2.40 5.05
CA LYS A 204 18.42 -1.98 4.06
C LYS A 204 18.05 -3.11 3.09
N ARG A 205 19.03 -3.91 2.64
CA ARG A 205 18.77 -5.10 1.79
C ARG A 205 17.94 -6.14 2.53
N PHE A 206 18.29 -6.41 3.79
CA PHE A 206 17.52 -7.32 4.63
C PHE A 206 16.08 -6.85 4.78
N TRP A 207 15.86 -5.57 5.08
CA TRP A 207 14.53 -4.98 5.19
C TRP A 207 13.69 -5.16 3.91
N TRP A 208 14.25 -4.86 2.73
CA TRP A 208 13.56 -5.09 1.45
C TRP A 208 13.24 -6.57 1.21
N ALA A 209 14.20 -7.46 1.48
CA ALA A 209 13.99 -8.89 1.35
C ALA A 209 12.88 -9.39 2.29
N SER A 210 12.86 -8.93 3.55
CA SER A 210 11.81 -9.25 4.51
C SER A 210 10.45 -8.77 4.02
N MET A 211 10.30 -7.52 3.57
CA MET A 211 9.02 -7.03 3.05
C MET A 211 8.53 -7.85 1.85
N PHE A 212 9.42 -8.18 0.91
CA PHE A 212 9.09 -9.04 -0.21
C PHE A 212 8.62 -10.42 0.25
N LEU A 213 9.37 -11.07 1.15
CA LEU A 213 9.01 -12.40 1.67
C LEU A 213 7.69 -12.40 2.45
N LEU A 214 7.47 -11.38 3.29
CA LEU A 214 6.23 -11.22 4.05
C LEU A 214 5.02 -11.05 3.11
N SER A 215 5.18 -10.36 1.98
CA SER A 215 4.09 -10.21 0.99
C SER A 215 3.66 -11.53 0.33
N LEU A 216 4.52 -12.56 0.35
CA LEU A 216 4.25 -13.88 -0.20
C LEU A 216 3.61 -14.84 0.81
N ILE A 217 3.51 -14.46 2.10
CA ILE A 217 2.94 -15.34 3.14
C ILE A 217 1.52 -15.83 2.80
N PRO A 218 0.57 -14.96 2.39
CA PRO A 218 -0.78 -15.44 2.05
C PRO A 218 -0.76 -16.44 0.88
N LEU A 219 0.14 -16.23 -0.10
CA LEU A 219 0.31 -17.17 -1.20
C LEU A 219 0.90 -18.51 -0.75
N LEU A 220 1.90 -18.49 0.14
CA LEU A 220 2.47 -19.72 0.72
C LEU A 220 1.41 -20.49 1.50
N VAL A 221 0.56 -19.80 2.28
CA VAL A 221 -0.58 -20.42 2.98
C VAL A 221 -1.52 -21.09 1.97
N ASN A 222 -1.80 -20.45 0.83
CA ASN A 222 -2.63 -21.03 -0.22
C ASN A 222 -2.00 -22.28 -0.86
N LEU A 223 -0.69 -22.29 -1.05
CA LEU A 223 0.03 -23.43 -1.63
C LEU A 223 0.15 -24.60 -0.66
N MET A 224 0.11 -24.33 0.64
CA MET A 224 0.08 -25.33 1.71
C MET A 224 -1.33 -25.89 1.96
N ASP A 225 -2.20 -25.85 0.95
CA ASP A 225 -3.64 -26.20 0.98
C ASP A 225 -3.96 -27.53 1.68
N SER A 226 -3.02 -28.48 1.65
CA SER A 226 -3.12 -29.77 2.34
C SER A 226 -3.09 -29.69 3.88
N VAL A 227 -2.65 -28.57 4.46
CA VAL A 227 -2.58 -28.36 5.92
C VAL A 227 -3.85 -27.73 6.47
N PHE A 228 -4.61 -27.03 5.62
CA PHE A 228 -5.71 -26.15 6.05
C PHE A 228 -7.10 -26.60 5.60
N THR A 229 -7.23 -27.81 5.06
CA THR A 229 -8.50 -28.33 4.56
C THR A 229 -9.23 -29.20 5.60
N PRO A 230 -10.56 -28.99 5.81
CA PRO A 230 -11.35 -27.79 5.54
C PRO A 230 -11.42 -26.86 6.77
N LEU A 231 -10.88 -25.64 6.65
CA LEU A 231 -11.10 -24.57 7.63
C LEU A 231 -12.51 -23.99 7.49
N ASP A 232 -13.17 -23.79 8.62
CA ASP A 232 -14.42 -23.03 8.67
C ASP A 232 -14.20 -21.56 8.29
N ALA A 233 -15.22 -20.92 7.72
CA ALA A 233 -15.13 -19.55 7.20
C ALA A 233 -14.68 -18.49 8.22
N ILE A 234 -15.15 -18.56 9.48
CA ILE A 234 -14.77 -17.61 10.53
C ILE A 234 -13.30 -17.82 10.97
N PRO A 235 -12.86 -19.04 11.34
CA PRO A 235 -11.44 -19.33 11.58
C PRO A 235 -10.52 -18.93 10.43
N PHE A 236 -10.95 -19.16 9.18
CA PHE A 236 -10.20 -18.74 8.00
C PHE A 236 -10.01 -17.22 7.97
N LEU A 237 -11.09 -16.44 8.12
CA LEU A 237 -11.01 -14.98 8.15
C LEU A 237 -10.18 -14.45 9.33
N SER A 238 -10.31 -15.07 10.50
CA SER A 238 -9.51 -14.74 11.68
C SER A 238 -8.02 -14.98 11.43
N THR A 239 -7.69 -16.09 10.77
CA THR A 239 -6.30 -16.42 10.42
C THR A 239 -5.71 -15.37 9.48
N LEU A 240 -6.46 -14.92 8.47
CA LEU A 240 -6.04 -13.83 7.59
C LEU A 240 -5.79 -12.53 8.37
N GLY A 241 -6.69 -12.17 9.28
CA GLY A 241 -6.54 -10.99 10.14
C GLY A 241 -5.27 -11.05 11.00
N VAL A 242 -5.01 -12.18 11.64
CA VAL A 242 -3.80 -12.40 12.47
C VAL A 242 -2.54 -12.32 11.62
N ILE A 243 -2.50 -12.97 10.45
CA ILE A 243 -1.37 -12.91 9.53
C ILE A 243 -1.09 -11.46 9.13
N MET A 244 -2.13 -10.70 8.77
CA MET A 244 -1.97 -9.30 8.34
C MET A 244 -1.44 -8.41 9.46
N VAL A 245 -1.92 -8.56 10.69
CA VAL A 245 -1.38 -7.84 11.85
C VAL A 245 0.08 -8.22 12.11
N ALA A 246 0.41 -9.50 12.06
CA ALA A 246 1.78 -9.95 12.26
C ALA A 246 2.73 -9.34 11.22
N ILE A 247 2.33 -9.31 9.94
CA ILE A 247 3.10 -8.65 8.87
C ILE A 247 3.34 -7.17 9.21
N ILE A 248 2.31 -6.44 9.61
CA ILE A 248 2.41 -5.01 9.92
C ILE A 248 3.30 -4.75 11.13
N ILE A 249 3.20 -5.55 12.19
CA ILE A 249 4.05 -5.42 13.37
C ILE A 249 5.51 -5.64 12.99
N VAL A 250 5.81 -6.72 12.26
CA VAL A 250 7.17 -7.02 11.81
C VAL A 250 7.70 -5.87 10.94
N GLU A 251 6.92 -5.40 9.99
CA GLU A 251 7.29 -4.31 9.11
C GLU A 251 7.54 -2.99 9.88
N ALA A 252 6.65 -2.63 10.81
CA ALA A 252 6.80 -1.44 11.63
C ALA A 252 8.06 -1.49 12.49
N VAL A 253 8.35 -2.64 13.09
CA VAL A 253 9.58 -2.86 13.87
C VAL A 253 10.81 -2.71 12.97
N LEU A 254 10.85 -3.39 11.83
CA LEU A 254 11.99 -3.31 10.91
C LEU A 254 12.20 -1.89 10.37
N SER A 255 11.13 -1.20 10.02
CA SER A 255 11.18 0.18 9.51
C SER A 255 11.70 1.16 10.57
N ASN A 256 11.31 0.98 11.84
CA ASN A 256 11.84 1.76 12.95
C ASN A 256 13.33 1.49 13.20
N ILE A 257 13.77 0.23 13.12
CA ILE A 257 15.19 -0.14 13.24
C ILE A 257 16.00 0.55 12.13
N VAL A 258 15.58 0.41 10.87
CA VAL A 258 16.25 1.04 9.72
C VAL A 258 16.31 2.56 9.89
N GLY A 259 15.20 3.19 10.30
CA GLY A 259 15.10 4.63 10.53
C GLY A 259 16.05 5.14 11.61
N ASN A 260 16.12 4.45 12.75
CA ASN A 260 17.00 4.82 13.86
C ASN A 260 18.49 4.68 13.50
N TRP A 261 18.86 3.60 12.81
CA TRP A 261 20.23 3.40 12.33
C TRP A 261 20.67 4.48 11.34
N SER A 262 19.79 4.85 10.40
CA SER A 262 20.04 5.92 9.44
C SER A 262 20.32 7.26 10.14
N LYS A 263 19.53 7.61 11.16
CA LYS A 263 19.70 8.85 11.94
C LYS A 263 21.03 8.88 12.70
N ASN A 264 21.40 7.78 13.37
CA ASN A 264 22.63 7.71 14.17
C ASN A 264 23.89 7.86 13.32
N LEU A 265 23.90 7.32 12.11
CA LEU A 265 25.03 7.45 11.18
C LEU A 265 25.20 8.89 10.68
N ASN A 266 24.09 9.57 10.34
CA ASN A 266 24.12 10.97 9.89
C ASN A 266 24.60 11.95 10.98
N VAL A 267 24.44 11.63 12.27
CA VAL A 267 25.00 12.44 13.36
C VAL A 267 26.51 12.27 13.43
N ASN A 268 27.00 11.03 13.36
CA ASN A 268 28.44 10.74 13.44
C ASN A 268 29.22 11.34 12.26
N GLU A 269 28.67 11.31 11.05
CA GLU A 269 29.31 11.92 9.89
C GLU A 269 29.33 13.45 9.96
N ARG A 270 28.24 14.08 10.41
CA ARG A 270 28.21 15.53 10.64
C ARG A 270 29.25 15.94 11.68
N CYS A 271 29.39 15.22 12.79
CA CYS A 271 30.41 15.51 13.79
C CYS A 271 31.84 15.42 13.22
N LYS A 272 32.13 14.45 12.33
CA LYS A 272 33.44 14.34 11.68
C LYS A 272 33.74 15.54 10.75
N LEU A 273 32.74 16.02 10.01
CA LEU A 273 32.87 17.21 9.15
C LEU A 273 33.13 18.48 9.97
N TYR A 274 32.48 18.64 11.12
CA TYR A 274 32.70 19.78 12.02
C TYR A 274 34.09 19.76 12.68
N VAL A 275 34.61 18.59 13.05
CA VAL A 275 35.96 18.49 13.64
C VAL A 275 37.04 18.85 12.62
N HIS A 276 36.90 18.45 11.35
CA HIS A 276 37.88 18.79 10.32
C HIS A 276 37.85 20.26 9.89
N THR A 277 36.69 20.92 9.90
CA THR A 277 36.60 22.36 9.58
C THR A 277 37.15 23.23 10.69
N ASN A 278 36.94 22.88 11.97
CA ASN A 278 37.49 23.66 13.09
C ASN A 278 39.00 23.48 13.26
N SER A 279 39.56 22.33 12.89
CA SER A 279 41.00 22.07 12.91
C SER A 279 41.80 22.95 11.93
N ASN A 280 41.19 23.41 10.84
CA ASN A 280 41.87 24.23 9.83
C ASN A 280 41.71 25.74 10.05
N ASN A 281 40.69 26.18 10.80
CA ASN A 281 40.50 27.60 11.12
C ASN A 281 41.41 28.11 12.25
N GLY A 282 42.11 27.22 12.97
CA GLY A 282 43.11 27.59 13.97
C GLY A 282 44.44 28.12 13.39
N ARG A 283 44.59 28.24 12.07
CA ARG A 283 45.83 28.75 11.41
C ARG A 283 45.65 29.98 10.52
N GLN A 284 44.46 30.58 10.45
CA GLN A 284 44.22 31.80 9.64
C GLN A 284 43.73 33.01 10.47
N GLY A 285 44.00 33.01 11.78
CA GLY A 285 43.63 34.07 12.71
C GLY A 285 44.71 35.14 12.96
N GLU A 286 45.52 35.53 11.98
CA GLU A 286 46.39 36.71 12.05
C GLU A 286 46.47 37.37 10.67
N GLY A 287 45.48 38.16 10.25
CA GLY A 287 45.60 38.78 8.93
C GLY A 287 44.44 39.59 8.39
N TYR A 288 43.59 40.23 9.19
CA TYR A 288 42.71 41.27 8.69
C TYR A 288 42.67 42.46 9.66
N ARG A 289 43.72 43.28 9.57
CA ARG A 289 43.70 44.68 10.04
C ARG A 289 42.93 45.51 9.02
N SER A 290 41.85 46.12 9.49
CA SER A 290 41.41 47.49 9.21
C SER A 290 41.93 48.15 7.92
N ILE A 291 41.05 48.31 6.93
CA ILE A 291 41.06 49.52 6.09
C ILE A 291 39.69 50.16 6.27
N GLN A 292 39.66 51.14 7.17
CA GLN A 292 38.72 52.25 7.11
C GLN A 292 39.12 53.12 5.93
N MET A 293 38.17 53.45 5.06
CA MET A 293 37.93 54.79 4.50
C MET A 293 36.47 54.86 4.07
#